data_AF-A0A1L8R4K8-F1
#
_entry.id   AF-A0A1L8R4K8-F1
#
_cell.length_a   1.000
_cell.length_b   1.000
_cell.length_c   1.000
_cell.angle_alpha   90.00
_cell.angle_beta   90.00
_cell.angle_gamma   90.00
#
_symmetry.space_group_name_H-M   'P 1'
#
loop_
_entity.id
_entity.type
_entity.pdbx_description
1 polymer ?
#
loop_
_entity_poly.entity_id
_entity_poly.type
_entity_poly.pdbx_seq_one_letter_code
_entity_poly.pdbx_strand_id
1 'polypeptide(L)'
;MDYMFKTPDGTNLNTPKGLPDIVILERRQGYDKRRYEYDNGLIIIIEAIGKDFHIDSNFKWFQDTDGSFSPSYQHPNPDFVDPSPS
;
A
#
# COMPACT_ATOMS: atom_id res chain seq x y z
N MET A 1 -15.33 1.06 9.17
CA MET A 1 -14.80 -0.24 8.72
C MET A 1 -13.30 -0.06 8.61
N ASP A 2 -12.52 -0.90 9.26
CA ASP A 2 -11.06 -0.84 9.13
C ASP A 2 -10.67 -1.61 7.87
N TYR A 3 -9.98 -0.96 6.94
CA TYR A 3 -9.58 -1.57 5.68
C TYR A 3 -8.31 -2.40 5.93
N MET A 4 -8.45 -3.72 6.04
CA MET A 4 -7.31 -4.60 6.23
C MET A 4 -6.80 -5.09 4.88
N PHE A 5 -5.58 -4.70 4.51
CA PHE A 5 -4.92 -5.26 3.34
C PHE A 5 -4.28 -6.59 3.70
N LYS A 6 -4.63 -7.63 2.94
CA LYS A 6 -3.94 -8.92 2.97
C LYS A 6 -3.35 -9.18 1.60
N THR A 7 -2.05 -9.45 1.57
CA THR A 7 -1.38 -9.97 0.36
C THR A 7 -1.79 -11.44 0.15
N PRO A 8 -1.59 -11.99 -1.06
CA PRO A 8 -1.98 -13.38 -1.34
C PRO A 8 -1.21 -14.44 -0.54
N ASP A 9 -0.01 -14.11 -0.06
CA ASP A 9 0.78 -14.98 0.83
C ASP A 9 0.29 -14.94 2.29
N GLY A 10 -0.72 -14.13 2.59
CA GLY A 10 -1.33 -14.01 3.91
C GLY A 10 -0.72 -12.93 4.81
N THR A 11 0.25 -12.15 4.32
CA THR A 11 0.81 -11.02 5.07
C THR A 11 -0.25 -9.94 5.28
N ASN A 12 -0.41 -9.49 6.53
CA ASN A 12 -1.33 -8.43 6.88
C ASN A 12 -0.58 -7.09 6.91
N LEU A 13 -1.15 -6.07 6.26
CA LEU A 13 -0.72 -4.69 6.43
C LEU A 13 -1.74 -3.95 7.29
N ASN A 14 -1.25 -3.40 8.39
CA ASN A 14 -2.01 -2.51 9.24
C ASN A 14 -2.12 -1.16 8.55
N THR A 15 -3.34 -0.71 8.30
CA THR A 15 -3.58 0.61 7.73
C THR A 15 -4.43 1.47 8.65
N PRO A 16 -4.42 2.81 8.46
CA PRO A 16 -5.23 3.72 9.24
C PRO A 16 -6.71 3.32 9.23
N LYS A 17 -7.41 3.69 10.30
CA LYS A 17 -8.87 3.58 10.32
C LYS A 17 -9.44 4.55 9.28
N GLY A 18 -10.33 4.05 8.44
CA GLY A 18 -10.92 4.83 7.34
C GLY A 18 -10.85 4.08 6.01
N LEU A 19 -11.55 4.61 5.01
CA LEU A 19 -11.43 4.13 3.64
C LEU A 19 -10.43 5.02 2.91
N PRO A 20 -9.46 4.47 2.17
CA PRO A 20 -8.59 5.27 1.34
C PRO A 20 -9.32 5.79 0.10
N ASP A 21 -8.86 6.92 -0.42
CA ASP A 21 -9.10 7.33 -1.80
C ASP A 21 -8.30 6.43 -2.74
N ILE A 22 -8.99 5.84 -3.72
CA ILE A 22 -8.41 4.82 -4.61
C ILE A 22 -8.32 5.37 -6.03
N VAL A 23 -7.11 5.40 -6.58
CA VAL A 23 -6.84 5.76 -7.98
C VAL A 23 -6.29 4.54 -8.71
N ILE A 24 -6.89 4.20 -9.86
CA ILE A 24 -6.34 3.19 -10.77
C ILE A 24 -5.29 3.89 -11.62
N LEU A 25 -4.01 3.55 -11.40
CA LEU A 25 -2.89 4.12 -12.14
C LEU A 25 -2.73 3.44 -13.49
N GLU A 26 -2.87 2.11 -13.52
CA GLU A 26 -2.81 1.34 -14.75
C GLU A 26 -3.56 0.02 -14.59
N ARG A 27 -4.26 -0.42 -15.63
CA ARG A 27 -4.89 -1.73 -15.70
C ARG A 27 -4.85 -2.29 -17.11
N ARG A 28 -4.27 -3.48 -17.27
CA ARG A 28 -4.23 -4.26 -18.52
C ARG A 28 -4.27 -5.75 -18.19
N GLN A 29 -4.30 -6.62 -19.20
CA GLN A 29 -4.41 -8.06 -18.97
C GLN A 29 -3.24 -8.57 -18.11
N GLY A 30 -3.56 -9.12 -16.93
CA GLY A 30 -2.57 -9.65 -15.98
C GLY A 30 -1.77 -8.60 -15.21
N TYR A 31 -2.14 -7.31 -15.30
CA TYR A 31 -1.45 -6.22 -14.61
C TYR A 31 -2.44 -5.21 -14.05
N ASP A 32 -2.34 -4.90 -12.76
CA ASP A 32 -3.18 -3.91 -12.09
C ASP A 32 -2.33 -3.10 -11.11
N LYS A 33 -2.26 -1.78 -11.29
CA LYS A 33 -1.55 -0.86 -10.40
C LYS A 33 -2.51 0.18 -9.84
N ARG A 34 -2.60 0.26 -8.52
CA ARG A 34 -3.50 1.18 -7.81
C ARG A 34 -2.76 1.95 -6.73
N ARG A 35 -3.18 3.20 -6.53
CA ARG A 35 -2.77 4.08 -5.45
C ARG A 35 -3.91 4.18 -4.44
N TYR A 36 -3.57 4.07 -3.16
CA TYR A 36 -4.47 4.20 -2.02
C TYR A 36 -3.93 5.31 -1.13
N GLU A 37 -4.68 6.39 -0.98
CA GLU A 37 -4.32 7.51 -0.12
C GLU A 37 -5.29 7.59 1.05
N TYR A 38 -4.74 7.63 2.26
CA TYR A 38 -5.50 7.75 3.50
C TYR A 38 -5.47 9.19 4.02
N ASP A 39 -6.51 9.59 4.74
CA ASP A 39 -6.67 10.93 5.32
C ASP A 39 -5.50 11.39 6.21
N ASN A 40 -4.75 10.44 6.78
CA ASN A 40 -3.58 10.73 7.60
C ASN A 40 -2.27 10.87 6.80
N GLY A 41 -2.36 10.89 5.47
CA GLY A 41 -1.23 11.05 4.56
C GLY A 41 -0.47 9.77 4.23
N LEU A 42 -0.91 8.59 4.68
CA LEU A 42 -0.34 7.32 4.19
C LEU A 42 -0.75 7.10 2.74
N ILE A 43 0.24 6.85 1.89
CA ILE A 43 0.03 6.46 0.49
C ILE A 43 0.59 5.07 0.29
N ILE A 44 -0.21 4.17 -0.26
CA ILE A 44 0.19 2.80 -0.62
C ILE A 44 -0.03 2.62 -2.12
N ILE A 45 0.99 2.10 -2.81
CA ILE A 45 0.88 1.66 -4.19
C ILE A 45 0.93 0.14 -4.20
N ILE A 46 -0.09 -0.48 -4.80
CA ILE A 46 -0.12 -1.92 -5.01
C ILE A 46 -0.04 -2.17 -6.50
N GLU A 47 0.98 -2.93 -6.89
CA GLU A 47 1.19 -3.43 -8.24
C GLU A 47 1.04 -4.94 -8.24
N ALA A 48 0.05 -5.44 -8.98
CA ALA A 48 -0.23 -6.86 -9.14
C ALA A 48 0.14 -7.29 -10.56
N ILE A 49 1.02 -8.28 -10.68
CA ILE A 49 1.49 -8.86 -11.95
C ILE A 49 1.21 -10.36 -11.92
N GLY A 50 0.11 -10.79 -12.53
CA GLY A 50 -0.34 -12.18 -12.47
C GLY A 50 -0.64 -12.61 -11.03
N LYS A 51 0.26 -13.40 -10.44
CA LYS A 51 0.18 -13.86 -9.03
C LYS A 51 1.10 -13.08 -8.09
N ASP A 52 2.02 -12.29 -8.65
CA ASP A 52 3.00 -11.54 -7.89
C ASP A 52 2.44 -10.17 -7.50
N PHE A 53 2.78 -9.72 -6.31
CA PHE A 53 2.36 -8.43 -5.78
C PHE A 53 3.58 -7.68 -5.27
N HIS A 54 3.66 -6.41 -5.63
CA HIS A 54 4.61 -5.47 -5.10
C HIS A 54 3.84 -4.36 -4.39
N ILE A 55 4.30 -4.00 -3.19
CA ILE A 55 3.70 -2.94 -2.38
C ILE A 55 4.78 -1.92 -2.08
N ASP A 56 4.49 -0.67 -2.44
CA ASP A 56 5.33 0.48 -2.12
C ASP A 56 4.53 1.50 -1.30
N SER A 57 5.21 2.32 -0.52
CA SER A 57 4.60 3.27 0.41
C SER A 57 5.50 4.46 0.68
N ASN A 58 4.91 5.62 0.94
CA ASN A 58 5.64 6.84 1.33
C ASN A 58 6.27 6.77 2.72
N PHE A 59 5.90 5.78 3.53
CA PHE A 59 6.51 5.49 4.83
C PHE A 59 7.15 4.11 4.84
N LYS A 60 8.23 3.94 5.61
CA LYS A 60 8.84 2.63 5.84
C LYS A 60 7.90 1.72 6.62
N TRP A 61 7.93 0.44 6.31
CA TRP A 61 7.20 -0.60 7.03
C TRP A 61 8.05 -1.24 8.12
N PHE A 62 7.44 -1.55 9.25
CA PHE A 62 8.05 -2.33 10.32
C PHE A 62 7.21 -3.58 10.54
N GLN A 63 7.88 -4.70 10.75
CA GLN A 63 7.22 -5.95 11.09
C GLN A 63 6.91 -5.97 12.59
N ASP A 64 5.64 -6.15 12.91
CA ASP A 64 5.14 -6.34 14.27
C ASP A 64 5.42 -7.78 14.75
N THR A 65 5.31 -8.01 16.06
CA THR A 65 5.62 -9.32 16.67
C THR A 65 4.68 -10.45 16.24
N ASP A 66 3.49 -10.10 15.75
CA ASP A 66 2.51 -11.02 15.20
C ASP A 66 2.72 -11.32 13.70
N GLY A 67 3.77 -10.74 13.11
CA GLY A 67 4.13 -10.88 11.70
C GLY A 67 3.39 -9.94 10.75
N SER A 68 2.48 -9.09 11.24
CA SER A 68 1.89 -8.01 10.45
C SER A 68 2.90 -6.88 10.20
N PHE A 69 2.59 -5.99 9.26
CA PHE A 69 3.42 -4.81 9.00
C PHE A 69 2.65 -3.53 9.26
N SER A 70 3.28 -2.61 9.97
CA SER A 70 2.74 -1.28 10.26
C SER A 70 3.60 -0.18 9.61
N PRO A 71 2.99 0.89 9.09
CA PRO A 71 3.73 2.01 8.54
C PRO A 71 4.31 2.85 9.67
N SER A 72 5.55 3.33 9.51
CA SER A 72 6.15 4.27 10.45
C SER A 72 6.06 5.69 9.96
N TYR A 73 5.09 6.42 10.49
CA TYR A 73 4.84 7.83 10.19
C TYR A 73 6.01 8.78 10.53
N GLN A 74 7.00 8.29 11.29
CA GLN A 74 8.21 9.05 11.63
C GLN A 74 9.37 8.80 10.65
N HIS A 75 9.26 7.77 9.81
CA HIS A 75 10.33 7.34 8.90
C HIS A 75 9.82 7.33 7.45
N PRO A 76 9.97 8.44 6.71
CA PRO A 76 9.63 8.47 5.30
C PRO A 76 10.46 7.45 4.52
N ASN A 77 9.87 6.89 3.47
CA ASN A 77 10.54 6.04 2.50
C ASN A 77 11.17 6.92 1.41
N PRO A 78 12.51 7.10 1.37
CA PRO A 78 13.16 7.98 0.41
C PRO A 78 13.11 7.45 -1.03
N ASP A 79 12.86 6.15 -1.20
CA ASP A 79 12.82 5.50 -2.51
C ASP A 79 11.40 5.51 -3.11
N PHE A 80 10.42 6.02 -2.36
CA PHE A 80 9.03 6.13 -2.81
C PHE A 80 8.89 7.20 -3.89
N VAL A 81 8.28 6.82 -5.01
CA VAL A 81 7.94 7.73 -6.11
C VAL A 81 6.43 7.69 -6.30
N ASP A 82 5.73 8.79 -6.03
CA ASP A 82 4.30 8.89 -6.29
C ASP A 82 4.04 9.05 -7.80
N PRO A 83 3.36 8.10 -8.46
CA PRO A 83 3.00 8.18 -9.86
C PRO A 83 1.69 8.95 -10.09
N SER A 84 1.18 9.68 -9.09
CA SER A 84 -0.03 10.49 -9.20
C SER A 84 0.01 11.36 -10.47
N PRO A 85 -1.06 11.38 -11.29
CA PRO A 85 -1.12 12.27 -12.43
C PRO A 85 -1.04 13.72 -11.95
N SER A 86 -0.08 14.46 -12.49
CA SER A 86 0.16 15.89 -12.22
C SER A 86 -1.01 16.76 -12.63
#